data_AF-A0A146FKI4-F1
#
_entry.id   AF-A0A146FKI4-F1
#
_cell.length_a   1.000
_cell.length_b   1.000
_cell.length_c   1.000
_cell.angle_alpha   90.00
_cell.angle_beta   90.00
_cell.angle_gamma   90.00
#
_symmetry.space_group_name_H-M   'P 1'
#
loop_
_entity.id
_entity.type
_entity.pdbx_description
1 polymer ?
#
loop_
_entity_poly.entity_id
_entity_poly.type
_entity_poly.pdbx_seq_one_letter_code
_entity_poly.pdbx_strand_id
1 'polypeptide(L)' 'MGVPFEALLPFGIIIGSFTVGGAGLWAVRKWDNEGKMPRWNKDKWDRVSEPASYPMRPGSDVLTLLQQSM' A
#
# COMPACT_ATOMS: atom_id res chain seq x y z
N MET A 1 22.52 -3.33 -40.54
CA MET A 1 22.66 -4.64 -39.85
C MET A 1 21.51 -4.72 -38.86
N GLY A 2 20.78 -5.83 -38.79
CA GLY A 2 19.59 -5.96 -37.92
C GLY A 2 19.95 -5.90 -36.43
N VAL A 3 18.99 -5.47 -35.60
CA VAL A 3 19.18 -5.40 -34.14
C VAL A 3 19.40 -6.82 -33.58
N PRO A 4 20.45 -7.06 -32.77
CA PRO A 4 20.71 -8.36 -32.18
C PRO A 4 19.70 -8.63 -31.04
N PHE A 5 18.66 -9.40 -31.34
CA PHE A 5 17.58 -9.70 -30.40
C PHE A 5 18.06 -10.47 -29.16
N GLU A 6 19.15 -11.23 -29.26
CA GLU A 6 19.73 -11.93 -28.12
C GLU A 6 20.18 -10.96 -27.01
N ALA A 7 20.59 -9.74 -27.39
CA ALA A 7 20.94 -8.70 -26.43
C ALA A 7 19.71 -8.12 -25.71
N LEU A 8 18.50 -8.31 -26.25
CA LEU A 8 17.24 -7.81 -25.66
C LEU A 8 16.55 -8.83 -24.75
N LEU A 9 16.82 -10.13 -24.94
CA LEU A 9 16.29 -11.19 -24.08
C LEU A 9 16.52 -10.94 -22.57
N PRO A 10 17.71 -10.59 -22.08
CA PRO A 10 17.90 -10.34 -20.65
C PRO A 10 17.05 -9.16 -20.15
N PHE A 11 16.93 -8.09 -20.95
CA PHE A 11 16.07 -6.97 -20.61
C PHE A 11 14.59 -7.34 -20.62
N GLY A 12 14.16 -8.17 -21.58
CA GLY A 12 12.80 -8.69 -21.63
C GLY A 12 12.44 -9.50 -20.38
N ILE A 13 13.36 -10.34 -19.89
CA ILE A 13 13.17 -11.10 -18.65
C ILE A 13 13.07 -10.18 -17.43
N ILE A 14 13.95 -9.16 -17.35
CA ILE A 14 13.92 -8.17 -16.26
C ILE A 14 12.59 -7.45 -16.26
N ILE A 15 12.18 -6.89 -17.40
CA ILE A 15 10.91 -6.19 -17.56
C ILE A 15 9.76 -7.10 -17.19
N GLY A 16 9.71 -8.32 -17.74
CA GLY A 16 8.66 -9.29 -17.44
C GLY A 16 8.56 -9.61 -15.94
N SER A 17 9.69 -9.84 -15.28
CA SER A 17 9.73 -10.15 -13.85
C SER A 17 9.22 -9.00 -13.00
N PHE A 18 9.66 -7.76 -13.27
CA PHE A 18 9.21 -6.58 -12.54
C PHE A 18 7.76 -6.22 -12.85
N THR A 19 7.30 -6.38 -14.09
CA THR A 19 5.89 -6.16 -14.46
C THR A 19 4.98 -7.15 -13.76
N VAL A 20 5.32 -8.44 -13.76
CA VAL A 20 4.53 -9.49 -13.09
C VAL A 20 4.53 -9.28 -11.57
N GLY A 21 5.70 -9.00 -10.97
CA GLY A 21 5.80 -8.73 -9.54
C GLY A 21 5.00 -7.49 -9.11
N GLY A 22 5.14 -6.39 -9.85
CA GLY A 22 4.42 -5.14 -9.58
C GLY A 22 2.90 -5.27 -9.75
N ALA A 23 2.46 -5.92 -10.82
CA ALA A 23 1.03 -6.19 -11.06
C ALA A 23 0.45 -7.14 -10.01
N GLY A 24 1.20 -8.18 -9.61
CA GLY A 24 0.79 -9.10 -8.56
C GLY A 24 0.56 -8.40 -7.22
N LEU A 25 1.50 -7.55 -6.80
CA LEU A 25 1.36 -6.76 -5.57
C LEU A 25 0.18 -5.78 -5.63
N TRP A 26 -0.05 -5.16 -6.78
CA TRP A 26 -1.21 -4.29 -7.00
C TRP A 26 -2.53 -5.05 -6.88
N ALA A 27 -2.60 -6.26 -7.46
CA ALA A 27 -3.80 -7.10 -7.42
C ALA A 27 -4.14 -7.55 -6.00
N VAL A 28 -3.15 -8.03 -5.24
CA VAL A 28 -3.35 -8.42 -3.83
C VAL A 28 -3.84 -7.24 -3.00
N ARG A 29 -3.19 -6.07 -3.11
CA ARG A 29 -3.62 -4.86 -2.39
C ARG A 29 -5.02 -4.42 -2.77
N LYS A 30 -5.42 -4.58 -4.03
CA LYS A 30 -6.78 -4.27 -4.47
C LYS A 30 -7.78 -5.26 -3.87
N TRP A 31 -7.43 -6.53 -3.76
CA TRP A 31 -8.26 -7.55 -3.12
C TRP A 31 -8.47 -7.23 -1.64
N ASP A 32 -7.39 -6.96 -0.90
CA ASP A 32 -7.45 -6.66 0.54
C ASP A 32 -8.29 -5.41 0.85
N ASN A 33 -8.29 -4.43 -0.04
CA ASN A 33 -9.03 -3.18 0.11
C ASN A 33 -10.46 -3.25 -0.47
N GLU A 34 -11.07 -4.44 -0.57
CA GLU A 34 -12.43 -4.63 -1.08
C GLU A 34 -12.61 -4.09 -2.53
N GLY A 35 -11.54 -4.11 -3.32
CA GLY A 35 -11.52 -3.53 -4.66
C GLY A 35 -11.16 -2.05 -4.72
N LYS A 36 -11.02 -1.35 -3.58
CA LYS A 36 -10.64 0.06 -3.51
C LYS A 36 -9.14 0.23 -3.73
N MET A 37 -8.75 1.39 -4.26
CA MET A 37 -7.33 1.69 -4.47
C MET A 37 -6.64 1.95 -3.12
N PRO A 38 -5.43 1.41 -2.90
CA PRO A 38 -4.68 1.68 -1.69
C PRO A 38 -4.32 3.16 -1.61
N ARG A 39 -4.54 3.76 -0.43
CA ARG A 39 -4.23 5.17 -0.20
C ARG A 39 -2.77 5.33 0.22
N TRP A 40 -2.02 6.09 -0.56
CA TRP A 40 -0.63 6.43 -0.26
C TRP A 40 -0.53 7.71 0.58
N ASN A 41 0.60 7.90 1.25
CA ASN A 41 0.91 9.11 2.02
C ASN A 41 -0.12 9.48 3.11
N LYS A 42 -0.62 8.48 3.87
CA LYS A 42 -1.56 8.71 4.97
C LYS A 42 -0.95 9.62 6.04
N ASP A 43 -1.59 10.76 6.29
CA ASP A 43 -1.13 11.71 7.30
C ASP A 43 -1.53 11.28 8.72
N LYS A 44 -1.27 12.12 9.74
CA LYS A 44 -1.66 11.80 11.13
C LYS A 44 -3.19 11.74 11.30
N TRP A 45 -3.94 12.54 10.54
CA TRP A 45 -5.38 12.64 10.63
C TRP A 45 -6.08 11.45 9.96
N ASP A 46 -5.55 10.99 8.83
CA ASP A 46 -5.95 9.81 8.08
C ASP A 46 -5.87 8.53 8.90
N ARG A 47 -4.90 8.48 9.82
CA ARG A 47 -4.74 7.38 10.76
C ARG A 47 -5.82 7.41 11.84
N VAL A 48 -6.17 8.58 12.37
CA VAL A 48 -7.23 8.68 13.41
C VAL A 48 -8.63 8.49 12.82
N SER A 49 -8.83 8.93 11.58
CA SER A 49 -10.14 8.92 10.91
C SER A 49 -10.50 7.62 10.20
N GLU A 50 -9.59 6.65 10.08
CA GLU A 50 -9.85 5.35 9.46
C GLU A 50 -10.28 4.33 10.54
N PRO A 51 -11.60 4.08 10.69
CA PRO A 51 -12.14 3.27 11.81
C PRO A 51 -11.72 1.78 11.73
N ALA A 52 -11.16 1.34 10.60
CA ALA A 52 -10.86 -0.06 10.33
C ALA A 52 -9.42 -0.50 10.70
N SER A 53 -8.52 0.41 11.09
CA SER A 53 -7.06 0.10 11.12
C SER A 53 -6.35 0.23 12.46
N TYR A 54 -7.03 0.55 13.56
CA TYR A 54 -6.38 0.60 14.88
C TYR A 54 -7.13 -0.26 15.88
N PRO A 55 -6.49 -1.24 16.56
CA PRO A 55 -6.91 -1.48 17.94
C PRO A 55 -6.69 -0.15 18.65
N MET A 56 -7.77 0.51 19.07
CA MET A 56 -7.71 1.66 19.95
C MET A 56 -6.68 1.33 21.04
N ARG A 57 -5.62 2.13 21.17
CA ARG A 57 -4.69 1.95 22.30
C ARG A 57 -5.57 2.04 23.56
N PRO A 58 -5.45 1.14 24.54
CA PRO A 58 -6.16 1.30 25.80
C PRO A 58 -5.89 2.72 26.34
N GLY A 59 -6.92 3.56 26.42
CA GLY A 59 -6.79 4.99 26.74
C GLY A 59 -6.82 5.97 25.57
N SER A 60 -7.22 5.56 24.35
CA SER A 60 -7.51 6.47 23.24
C SER A 60 -8.99 6.81 23.08
N ASP A 61 -9.82 6.45 24.06
CA ASP A 61 -11.21 6.90 24.12
C ASP A 61 -11.25 8.42 24.29
N VAL A 62 -12.22 9.08 23.65
CA VAL A 62 -12.39 10.54 23.80
C VAL A 62 -12.47 10.97 25.28
N LEU A 63 -13.00 10.10 26.14
CA LEU A 63 -13.08 10.31 27.58
C LEU A 63 -11.73 10.33 28.29
N THR A 64 -10.76 9.53 27.85
CA THR A 64 -9.42 9.48 28.46
C THR A 64 -8.52 10.60 27.95
N LEU A 65 -8.67 11.00 26.69
CA LEU A 65 -7.95 12.15 26.13
C LEU A 65 -8.43 13.48 26.74
N LEU A 66 -9.72 13.62 26.98
CA LEU A 66 -10.28 14.79 27.68
C LEU A 66 -9.82 14.88 29.15
N GLN A 67 -9.55 13.74 29.79
CA GLN A 67 -8.99 13.69 31.13
C GLN A 67 -7.51 14.10 31.20
N GLN A 68 -6.74 13.95 30.11
CA GLN A 68 -5.33 14.38 30.06
C GLN A 68 -5.15 15.88 29.74
N SER A 69 -6.20 16.57 29.29
CA SER A 69 -6.18 18.00 28.99
C SER A 69 -6.68 18.90 30.14
N MET A 70 -6.97 18.32 31.31
CA MET A 70 -7.35 19.02 32.54
C MET A 70 -6.29 18.84 33.62
#